data_AF-Q9Y7F9-F1
#
_entry.id   AF-Q9Y7F9-F1
#
_cell.length_a   1.000
_cell.length_b   1.000
_cell.length_c   1.000
_cell.angle_alpha   90.00
_cell.angle_beta   90.00
_cell.angle_gamma   90.00
#
_symmetry.space_group_name_H-M   'P 1'
#
loop_
_entity.id
_entity.type
_entity.pdbx_description
1 polymer ?
#
loop_
_entity_poly.entity_id
_entity_poly.type
_entity_poly.pdbx_seq_one_letter_code
_entity_poly.pdbx_strand_id
1 'polypeptide(L)'
;MKRWTDGRLWSASKVYNGNFLVYKQLNKKTKREQEEEESGGQALVKQSFSVVTKDHQRFHLISYYENVPGSFRPKSASNQTITTVNIPSHDSKFNQLDLSNAIYPDSLLNSIYKRKHQQQQE
;
A
#
# COMPACT_ATOMS: atom_id res chain seq x y z
N MET A 1 13.61 -7.48 -12.86
CA MET A 1 14.09 -7.54 -11.46
C MET A 1 13.40 -8.70 -10.75
N LYS A 2 14.12 -9.55 -9.98
CA LYS A 2 13.51 -10.68 -9.22
C LYS A 2 13.17 -10.32 -7.76
N ARG A 3 13.96 -9.43 -7.15
CA ARG A 3 13.78 -8.94 -5.78
C ARG A 3 14.14 -7.47 -5.75
N TRP A 4 13.29 -6.65 -5.14
CA TRP A 4 13.59 -5.24 -4.92
C TRP A 4 14.33 -5.07 -3.60
N THR A 5 15.46 -4.37 -3.64
CA THR A 5 16.33 -4.10 -2.49
C THR A 5 16.66 -2.62 -2.44
N ASP A 6 16.43 -2.02 -1.28
CA ASP A 6 16.55 -0.57 -1.03
C ASP A 6 17.56 -0.23 0.08
N GLY A 7 18.30 -1.23 0.57
CA GLY A 7 19.30 -1.07 1.64
C GLY A 7 18.72 -0.89 3.05
N ARG A 8 17.39 -0.89 3.23
CA ARG A 8 16.75 -0.74 4.55
C ARG A 8 16.46 -2.08 5.21
N LEU A 9 16.38 -2.09 6.53
CA LEU A 9 15.95 -3.26 7.30
C LEU A 9 14.43 -3.28 7.39
N TRP A 10 13.83 -4.42 7.05
CA TRP A 10 12.38 -4.59 6.98
C TRP A 10 11.92 -5.74 7.88
N SER A 11 10.73 -5.61 8.46
CA SER A 11 10.05 -6.70 9.15
C SER A 11 9.77 -7.88 8.22
N ALA A 12 9.39 -9.02 8.78
CA ALA A 12 8.75 -10.08 8.00
C ALA A 12 7.48 -9.54 7.29
N SER A 13 7.17 -10.09 6.13
CA SER A 13 5.98 -9.70 5.36
C SER A 13 4.70 -10.06 6.09
N LYS A 14 3.71 -9.17 6.08
CA LYS A 14 2.34 -9.44 6.51
C LYS A 14 1.35 -9.19 5.38
N VAL A 15 0.24 -9.92 5.40
CA VAL A 15 -0.91 -9.71 4.52
C VAL A 15 -2.09 -9.35 5.42
N TYR A 16 -2.54 -8.10 5.36
CA TYR A 16 -3.71 -7.65 6.13
C TYR A 16 -4.98 -7.89 5.32
N ASN A 17 -5.06 -7.28 4.12
CA ASN A 17 -6.21 -7.37 3.24
C ASN A 17 -5.74 -7.49 1.79
N GLY A 18 -6.13 -8.58 1.12
CA GLY A 18 -5.93 -8.73 -0.32
C GLY A 18 -4.53 -9.19 -0.75
N ASN A 19 -3.99 -8.57 -1.79
CA ASN A 19 -2.87 -9.12 -2.59
C ASN A 19 -1.52 -8.46 -2.31
N PHE A 20 -1.45 -7.58 -1.30
CA PHE A 20 -0.24 -6.83 -0.98
C PHE A 20 0.54 -7.49 0.14
N LEU A 21 1.84 -7.64 -0.06
CA LEU A 21 2.78 -7.89 1.02
C LEU A 21 3.16 -6.56 1.66
N VAL A 22 3.09 -6.48 2.99
CA VAL A 22 3.35 -5.27 3.77
C VAL A 22 4.54 -5.49 4.68
N TYR A 23 5.42 -4.49 4.74
CA TYR A 23 6.65 -4.49 5.51
C TYR A 23 6.76 -3.19 6.30
N LYS A 24 7.15 -3.25 7.57
CA LYS A 24 7.49 -2.08 8.38
C LYS A 24 9.01 -1.92 8.45
N GLN A 25 9.50 -0.70 8.29
CA GLN A 25 10.93 -0.44 8.48
C GLN A 25 11.31 -0.73 9.93
N LEU A 26 12.46 -1.36 10.12
CA LEU A 26 13.06 -1.57 11.42
C LEU A 26 14.28 -0.66 11.56
N ASN A 27 14.41 0.02 12.69
CA ASN A 27 15.60 0.80 13.02
C ASN A 27 16.49 -0.01 13.99
N LYS A 28 17.81 0.19 13.95
CA LYS A 28 18.73 -0.38 14.94
C LYS A 28 18.58 0.42 16.23
N LYS A 29 17.67 -0.01 17.12
CA LYS A 29 17.17 0.85 18.19
C LYS A 29 18.17 1.06 19.33
N THR A 30 18.29 2.31 19.75
CA THR A 30 18.68 2.69 21.12
C THR A 30 17.44 2.62 22.04
N LYS A 31 17.58 2.41 23.36
CA LYS A 31 16.46 2.20 24.30
C LYS A 31 15.33 3.26 24.20
N ARG A 32 15.66 4.51 23.88
CA ARG A 32 14.69 5.62 23.71
C ARG A 32 13.80 5.49 22.47
N GLU A 33 14.32 4.92 21.38
CA GLU A 33 13.60 4.76 20.11
C GLU A 33 12.63 3.56 20.15
N GLN A 34 12.79 2.65 21.11
CA GLN A 34 11.79 1.61 21.39
C GLN A 34 10.51 2.20 21.97
N GLU A 35 10.65 3.13 22.92
CA GLU A 35 9.54 3.78 23.60
C GLU A 35 8.75 4.73 22.68
N GLU A 36 9.43 5.46 21.78
CA GLU A 36 8.76 6.31 20.77
C GLU A 36 8.01 5.51 19.68
N GLU A 37 8.49 4.31 19.31
CA GLU A 37 7.79 3.46 18.34
C GLU A 37 6.55 2.80 18.95
N GLU A 38 6.57 2.44 20.25
CA GLU A 38 5.38 2.00 20.98
C GLU A 38 4.37 3.16 21.18
N SER A 39 4.86 4.40 21.26
CA SER A 39 4.02 5.60 21.38
C SER A 39 3.41 6.08 20.04
N GLY A 40 3.60 5.36 18.93
CA GLY A 40 2.96 5.68 17.65
C GLY A 40 3.78 6.57 16.70
N GLY A 41 5.11 6.53 16.80
CA GLY A 41 6.02 7.22 15.88
C GLY A 41 5.81 6.87 14.39
N GLN A 42 6.21 7.79 13.52
CA GLN A 42 6.19 7.69 12.05
C GLN A 42 6.96 6.44 11.56
N ALA A 43 6.26 5.33 11.34
CA ALA A 43 6.88 4.12 10.81
C ALA A 43 6.78 4.10 9.28
N LEU A 44 7.92 4.07 8.58
CA LEU A 44 7.90 3.86 7.13
C LEU A 44 7.38 2.45 6.83
N VAL A 45 6.40 2.38 5.94
CA VAL A 45 5.83 1.15 5.43
C VAL A 45 6.18 1.00 3.96
N LYS A 46 6.52 -0.23 3.57
CA LYS A 46 6.62 -0.65 2.18
C LYS A 46 5.53 -1.65 1.87
N GLN A 47 4.85 -1.46 0.75
CA GLN A 47 3.92 -2.41 0.18
C GLN A 47 4.44 -2.90 -1.17
N SER A 48 4.24 -4.18 -1.45
CA SER A 48 4.54 -4.74 -2.76
C SER A 48 3.40 -5.58 -3.30
N PHE A 49 3.18 -5.47 -4.61
CA PHE A 49 2.25 -6.28 -5.37
C PHE A 49 2.92 -6.71 -6.67
N SER A 50 2.56 -7.89 -7.17
CA SER A 50 3.02 -8.38 -8.46
C SER A 50 1.84 -8.90 -9.26
N VAL A 51 1.86 -8.65 -10.55
CA VAL A 51 0.88 -9.18 -11.50
C VAL A 51 1.60 -9.80 -12.67
N VAL A 52 1.08 -10.93 -13.14
CA VAL A 52 1.43 -11.50 -14.43
C VAL A 52 0.24 -11.26 -15.34
N THR A 53 0.48 -10.56 -16.44
CA THR A 53 -0.53 -10.27 -17.47
C THR A 53 -0.79 -11.50 -18.34
N LYS A 54 -1.86 -11.46 -19.14
CA LYS A 54 -2.24 -12.59 -20.01
C LYS A 54 -1.17 -12.90 -21.08
N ASP A 55 -0.39 -11.91 -21.49
CA ASP A 55 0.77 -12.06 -22.37
C ASP A 55 2.07 -12.48 -21.64
N HIS A 56 1.93 -12.99 -20.41
CA HIS A 56 3.02 -13.50 -19.57
C HIS A 56 4.07 -12.47 -19.15
N GLN A 57 3.81 -11.17 -19.32
CA GLN A 57 4.67 -10.15 -18.75
C GLN A 57 4.45 -10.05 -17.23
N ARG A 58 5.54 -9.86 -16.49
CA ARG A 58 5.51 -9.75 -15.02
C ARG A 58 5.84 -8.34 -14.59
N PHE A 59 4.89 -7.70 -13.92
CA PHE A 59 5.05 -6.36 -13.36
C PHE A 59 5.12 -6.44 -11.84
N HIS A 60 6.01 -5.61 -11.28
CA HIS A 60 6.20 -5.48 -9.84
C HIS A 60 5.96 -4.02 -9.44
N LEU A 61 5.07 -3.80 -8.49
CA LEU A 61 4.84 -2.51 -7.86
C LEU A 61 5.43 -2.55 -6.45
N ILE A 62 6.28 -1.57 -6.14
CA ILE A 62 6.77 -1.29 -4.80
C ILE A 62 6.32 0.14 -4.45
N SER A 63 5.58 0.27 -3.36
CA SER A 63 5.08 1.56 -2.87
C SER A 63 5.56 1.79 -1.44
N TYR A 64 5.87 3.04 -1.11
CA TYR A 64 6.31 3.46 0.20
C TYR A 64 5.36 4.53 0.73
N TYR A 65 5.02 4.44 2.01
CA TYR A 65 4.25 5.47 2.70
C TYR A 65 4.59 5.49 4.18
N GLU A 66 4.39 6.63 4.83
CA GLU A 66 4.51 6.75 6.27
C GLU A 66 3.21 6.33 6.93
N ASN A 67 3.28 5.38 7.87
CA ASN A 67 2.14 4.99 8.67
C ASN A 67 1.95 5.98 9.82
N VAL A 68 1.53 7.21 9.50
CA VAL A 68 1.06 8.18 10.50
C VAL A 68 -0.40 7.87 10.87
N PRO A 69 -0.77 7.91 12.15
CA PRO A 69 -2.17 7.84 12.55
C PRO A 69 -2.98 8.91 11.78
N GLY A 70 -3.92 8.47 10.92
CA GLY A 70 -4.75 9.38 10.10
C GLY A 70 -4.25 9.70 8.69
N SER A 71 -3.12 9.12 8.21
CA SER A 71 -2.59 9.31 6.83
C SER A 71 -3.57 9.00 5.71
N PHE A 72 -4.53 8.10 5.96
CA PHE A 72 -5.58 7.71 5.01
C PHE A 72 -6.92 8.39 5.27
N ARG A 73 -6.97 9.53 5.97
CA ARG A 73 -8.21 10.32 6.07
C ARG A 73 -8.35 11.25 4.86
N PRO A 74 -9.52 11.30 4.20
CA PRO A 74 -9.84 12.35 3.24
C PRO A 74 -9.73 13.72 3.92
N LYS A 75 -9.38 14.77 3.17
CA LYS A 75 -9.22 16.14 3.67
C LYS A 75 -10.50 16.62 4.37
N SER A 76 -10.53 16.53 5.71
CA SER A 76 -11.39 17.37 6.53
C SER A 76 -10.55 18.53 7.04
N ALA A 77 -10.98 19.74 6.70
CA ALA A 77 -10.27 20.98 6.96
C ALA A 77 -9.92 21.16 8.45
N SER A 78 -8.65 21.02 8.82
CA SER A 78 -8.01 21.77 9.93
C SER A 78 -6.49 21.54 9.95
N ASN A 79 -5.75 22.58 9.55
CA ASN A 79 -4.44 23.08 10.00
C ASN A 79 -3.35 22.17 10.63
N GLN A 80 -3.27 20.87 10.32
CA GLN A 80 -2.06 20.08 10.56
C GLN A 80 -1.54 19.55 9.21
N THR A 81 -0.24 19.72 8.97
CA THR A 81 0.49 19.27 7.78
C THR A 81 0.59 17.74 7.75
N ILE A 82 -0.55 17.07 7.62
CA ILE A 82 -0.63 15.63 7.45
C ILE A 82 -0.26 15.35 6.00
N THR A 83 0.75 14.52 5.78
CA THR A 83 1.12 13.97 4.46
C THR A 83 -0.04 13.12 3.94
N THR A 84 -1.03 13.77 3.31
CA THR A 84 -2.14 13.07 2.65
C THR A 84 -1.61 12.39 1.40
N VAL A 85 -1.54 11.07 1.42
CA VAL A 85 -1.18 10.29 0.23
C VAL A 85 -2.35 10.32 -0.74
N ASN A 86 -2.15 10.90 -1.92
CA ASN A 86 -3.16 10.86 -2.98
C ASN A 86 -3.35 9.42 -3.45
N ILE A 87 -4.57 8.91 -3.32
CA ILE A 87 -4.93 7.56 -3.78
C ILE A 87 -5.30 7.67 -5.27
N PRO A 88 -4.68 6.89 -6.17
CA PRO A 88 -4.94 7.01 -7.62
C PRO A 88 -6.42 6.89 -8.01
N SER A 89 -7.21 6.07 -7.30
CA SER A 89 -8.66 5.94 -7.56
C SER A 89 -9.47 7.19 -7.20
N HIS A 90 -8.93 8.11 -6.40
CA HIS A 90 -9.57 9.39 -6.05
C HIS A 90 -8.97 10.57 -6.84
N ASP A 91 -7.88 10.36 -7.58
CA ASP A 91 -7.24 11.38 -8.40
C ASP A 91 -7.99 11.50 -9.74
N SER A 92 -8.37 12.71 -10.13
CA SER A 92 -9.12 12.97 -11.37
C SER A 92 -8.38 12.55 -12.65
N LYS A 93 -7.04 12.43 -12.61
CA LYS A 93 -6.24 11.97 -13.75
C LYS A 93 -6.22 10.46 -13.89
N PHE A 94 -6.44 9.73 -12.80
CA PHE A 94 -6.24 8.27 -12.74
C PHE A 94 -7.53 7.50 -12.45
N ASN A 95 -8.56 8.14 -11.92
CA ASN A 95 -9.83 7.52 -11.56
C ASN A 95 -10.63 6.98 -12.75
N GLN A 96 -10.28 7.39 -13.98
CA GLN A 96 -10.88 6.92 -15.23
C GLN A 96 -10.13 5.73 -15.87
N LEU A 97 -9.05 5.23 -15.26
CA LEU A 97 -8.33 4.08 -15.80
C LEU A 97 -9.17 2.81 -15.67
N ASP A 98 -9.49 2.20 -16.81
CA ASP A 98 -10.19 0.93 -16.88
C ASP A 98 -9.22 -0.26 -16.84
N LEU A 99 -9.51 -1.23 -15.98
CA LEU A 99 -8.73 -2.45 -15.83
C LEU A 99 -9.30 -3.54 -16.76
N SER A 100 -8.85 -3.54 -18.01
CA SER A 100 -9.33 -4.47 -19.02
C SER A 100 -8.93 -5.93 -18.74
N ASN A 101 -9.89 -6.83 -18.93
CA ASN A 101 -9.66 -8.29 -18.94
C ASN A 101 -8.85 -8.76 -20.16
N ALA A 102 -8.59 -7.91 -21.16
CA ALA A 102 -7.68 -8.24 -22.25
C ALA A 102 -6.22 -8.33 -21.76
N ILE A 103 -5.88 -7.56 -20.73
CA ILE A 103 -4.50 -7.44 -20.21
C ILE A 103 -4.35 -8.23 -18.91
N TYR A 104 -5.29 -8.05 -17.97
CA TYR A 104 -5.18 -8.60 -16.62
C TYR A 104 -5.96 -9.92 -16.47
N PRO A 105 -5.49 -10.85 -15.62
CA PRO A 105 -6.20 -12.12 -15.36
C PRO A 105 -7.57 -11.92 -14.71
N ASP A 106 -8.55 -12.75 -15.10
CA ASP A 106 -9.92 -12.65 -14.59
C ASP A 106 -9.99 -12.93 -13.08
N SER A 107 -9.12 -13.80 -12.55
CA SER A 107 -9.01 -14.07 -11.12
C SER A 107 -8.66 -12.80 -10.32
N LEU A 108 -7.75 -11.97 -10.84
CA LEU A 108 -7.38 -10.70 -10.23
C LEU A 108 -8.55 -9.72 -10.27
N LEU A 109 -9.18 -9.55 -11.44
CA LEU A 109 -10.30 -8.62 -11.62
C LEU A 109 -11.50 -9.01 -10.73
N ASN A 110 -11.83 -10.29 -10.66
CA ASN A 110 -12.86 -10.82 -9.79
C ASN A 110 -12.56 -10.57 -8.29
N SER A 111 -11.30 -10.68 -7.88
CA SER A 111 -10.90 -10.37 -6.49
C SER A 111 -11.12 -8.89 -6.13
N ILE A 112 -10.89 -7.99 -7.10
CA ILE A 112 -11.12 -6.55 -6.93
C ILE A 112 -12.61 -6.26 -6.88
N TYR A 113 -13.39 -6.84 -7.80
CA TYR A 113 -14.84 -6.71 -7.84
C TYR A 113 -15.48 -7.13 -6.51
N LYS A 114 -15.17 -8.34 -6.03
CA LYS A 114 -15.69 -8.84 -4.74
C LYS A 114 -15.40 -7.88 -3.59
N ARG A 115 -14.18 -7.34 -3.52
CA ARG A 115 -13.79 -6.41 -2.44
C ARG A 115 -14.58 -5.09 -2.50
N LYS A 116 -14.78 -4.52 -3.69
CA LYS A 116 -15.57 -3.29 -3.86
C LYS A 116 -17.02 -3.45 -3.41
N HIS A 117 -17.62 -4.63 -3.64
CA HIS A 117 -19.01 -4.89 -3.25
C HIS A 117 -19.16 -5.30 -1.79
N GLN A 118 -18.16 -5.95 -1.20
CA GLN A 118 -18.16 -6.27 0.22
C GLN A 118 -18.10 -5.01 1.10
N GLN A 119 -17.34 -4.00 0.67
CA GLN A 119 -17.24 -2.71 1.37
C GLN A 119 -18.49 -1.82 1.27
N GLN A 120 -19.49 -2.18 0.45
CA GLN A 120 -20.73 -1.41 0.31
C GLN A 120 -21.87 -1.93 1.20
N GLN A 121 -21.67 -3.06 1.90
CA GLN A 121 -22.69 -3.69 2.74
C GLN A 121 -22.45 -3.47 4.25
N GLU A 122 -21.40 -2.72 4.61
CA GLU A 122 -21.06 -2.29 5.98
C GLU A 122 -21.25 -0.78 6.10
#